data_AF-A0A8J2KE53-F1
#
_entry.id   AF-A0A8J2KE53-F1
#
_cell.length_a   1.000
_cell.length_b   1.000
_cell.length_c   1.000
_cell.angle_alpha   90.00
_cell.angle_beta   90.00
_cell.angle_gamma   90.00
#
_symmetry.space_group_name_H-M   'P 1'
#
loop_
_entity.id
_entity.type
_entity.pdbx_description
1 polymer ?
#
loop_
_entity_poly.entity_id
_entity_poly.type
_entity_poly.pdbx_seq_one_letter_code
_entity_poly.pdbx_strand_id
1 'polypeptide(L)'
;MFCQAFPAIEYVFGLLEIMNEMELGRNRYRTRDCLRTPKEFMKIWRELQILNVNCMYNYATIVVPANQWLFSIWCVYCIYGFIKLDGPFAFITFVAAVLILTYLIVMFSVLAQVQLRSTQVLNSWGSQRQSLLFKKFLRSTRSIKIYIGSFYFVDHGMVLNMLKFISESTVNLIVVN
;
A
#
# COMPACT_ATOMS: atom_id res chain seq x y z
N MET A 1 17.04 -23.23 9.91
CA MET A 1 15.91 -23.18 8.95
C MET A 1 14.78 -22.32 9.53
N PHE A 2 15.10 -21.08 9.91
CA PHE A 2 14.18 -20.12 10.55
C PHE A 2 14.46 -18.75 9.93
N CYS A 3 14.02 -18.52 8.69
CA CYS A 3 14.07 -17.21 8.02
C CYS A 3 13.08 -17.15 6.84
N GLN A 4 11.88 -17.72 7.01
CA GLN A 4 10.75 -17.52 6.10
C GLN A 4 9.57 -16.83 6.82
N ALA A 5 9.83 -16.27 8.02
CA ALA A 5 8.76 -15.98 8.96
C ALA A 5 7.96 -14.71 8.65
N PHE A 6 8.42 -13.77 7.82
CA PHE A 6 7.63 -12.55 7.59
C PHE A 6 7.80 -11.97 6.17
N PRO A 7 7.17 -12.58 5.15
CA PRO A 7 7.00 -11.94 3.83
C PRO A 7 6.32 -10.55 3.93
N ALA A 8 5.58 -10.31 5.01
CA ALA A 8 4.97 -9.03 5.33
C ALA A 8 5.96 -7.90 5.69
N ILE A 9 7.10 -8.22 6.30
CA ILE A 9 8.13 -7.22 6.63
C ILE A 9 8.88 -6.83 5.36
N GLU A 10 9.33 -7.81 4.57
CA GLU A 10 9.95 -7.57 3.26
C GLU A 10 9.03 -6.76 2.33
N TYR A 11 7.71 -7.00 2.42
CA TYR A 11 6.70 -6.25 1.68
C TYR A 11 6.64 -4.77 2.08
N VAL A 12 6.61 -4.46 3.39
CA VAL A 12 6.62 -3.08 3.88
C VAL A 12 7.94 -2.39 3.52
N PHE A 13 9.07 -3.08 3.61
CA PHE A 13 10.36 -2.56 3.18
C PHE A 13 10.43 -2.27 1.69
N GLY A 14 9.91 -3.17 0.84
CA GLY A 14 9.83 -2.93 -0.60
C GLY A 14 8.96 -1.73 -0.95
N LEU A 15 7.82 -1.54 -0.27
CA LEU A 15 6.99 -0.34 -0.43
C LEU A 15 7.70 0.94 0.04
N LEU A 16 8.42 0.89 1.16
CA LEU A 16 9.22 2.00 1.66
C LEU A 16 10.37 2.36 0.72
N GLU A 17 11.01 1.37 0.11
CA GLU A 17 12.06 1.56 -0.89
C GLU A 17 11.51 2.21 -2.15
N ILE A 18 10.34 1.76 -2.63
CA ILE A 18 9.62 2.41 -3.74
C ILE A 18 9.25 3.86 -3.37
N MET A 19 8.81 4.12 -2.14
CA MET A 19 8.54 5.49 -1.65
C MET A 19 9.79 6.36 -1.63
N ASN A 20 10.93 5.81 -1.20
CA ASN A 20 12.20 6.51 -1.14
C ASN A 20 12.72 6.82 -2.55
N GLU A 21 12.63 5.86 -3.48
CA GLU A 21 12.99 6.09 -4.89
C GLU A 21 12.05 7.10 -5.58
N MET A 22 10.76 7.11 -5.26
CA MET A 22 9.84 8.15 -5.74
C MET A 22 10.23 9.55 -5.22
N GLU A 23 10.67 9.65 -3.97
CA GLU A 23 11.08 10.90 -3.34
C GLU A 23 12.45 11.40 -3.86
N LEU A 24 13.42 10.49 -4.01
CA LEU A 24 14.70 10.75 -4.66
C LEU A 24 14.52 11.13 -6.13
N GLY A 25 13.63 10.44 -6.84
CA GLY A 25 13.22 10.75 -8.20
C GLY A 25 12.63 12.16 -8.29
N ARG A 26 11.66 12.50 -7.43
CA ARG A 26 11.07 13.84 -7.37
C ARG A 26 12.14 14.93 -7.22
N ASN A 27 13.12 14.73 -6.34
CA ASN A 27 14.19 15.70 -6.11
C ASN A 27 15.18 15.77 -7.28
N ARG A 28 15.54 14.63 -7.89
CA ARG A 28 16.41 14.57 -9.08
C ARG A 28 15.76 15.19 -10.31
N TYR A 29 14.51 14.85 -10.63
CA TYR A 29 13.80 15.39 -11.80
C TYR A 29 13.42 16.86 -11.66
N ARG A 30 13.36 17.40 -10.44
CA ARG A 30 13.15 18.83 -10.19
C ARG A 30 14.42 19.66 -10.34
N THR A 31 15.60 19.08 -10.10
CA THR A 31 16.89 19.80 -10.08
C THR A 31 17.73 19.62 -11.33
N ARG A 32 17.53 18.54 -12.09
CA ARG A 32 18.32 18.21 -13.27
C ARG A 32 17.55 18.52 -14.55
N ASP A 33 18.19 19.26 -15.46
CA ASP A 33 17.77 19.50 -16.85
C ASP A 33 17.60 18.21 -17.70
N CYS A 34 17.67 17.01 -17.11
CA CYS A 34 17.54 15.70 -17.76
C CYS A 34 16.19 15.47 -18.46
N LEU A 35 15.18 16.28 -18.17
CA LEU A 35 13.92 16.28 -18.92
C LEU A 35 14.00 17.11 -20.22
N ARG A 36 15.09 17.84 -20.47
CA ARG A 36 15.29 18.63 -21.70
C ARG A 36 15.61 17.76 -22.91
N THR A 37 16.28 16.62 -22.73
CA THR A 37 16.60 15.74 -23.86
C THR A 37 15.49 14.69 -24.07
N PRO A 38 14.95 14.55 -25.29
CA PRO A 38 13.82 13.66 -25.54
C PRO A 38 14.16 12.17 -25.35
N LYS A 39 15.43 11.78 -25.49
CA LYS A 39 15.89 10.39 -25.31
C LYS A 39 15.92 9.97 -23.83
N GLU A 40 16.46 10.81 -22.95
CA GLU A 40 16.49 10.54 -21.51
C GLU A 40 15.08 10.54 -20.94
N PHE A 41 14.25 11.48 -21.38
CA PHE A 41 12.82 11.53 -21.04
C PHE A 41 12.08 10.24 -21.38
N MET A 42 12.24 9.71 -22.60
CA MET A 42 11.59 8.47 -23.04
C MET A 42 12.06 7.24 -22.24
N LYS A 43 13.34 7.21 -21.83
CA LYS A 43 13.88 6.11 -21.02
C LYS A 43 13.26 6.11 -19.62
N ILE A 44 13.30 7.25 -18.93
CA ILE A 44 12.72 7.44 -17.61
C ILE A 44 11.22 7.14 -17.64
N TRP A 45 10.52 7.57 -18.69
CA TRP A 45 9.09 7.29 -18.88
C TRP A 45 8.79 5.79 -18.93
N ARG A 46 9.54 5.03 -19.74
CA ARG A 46 9.34 3.58 -19.86
C ARG A 46 9.58 2.88 -18.53
N GLU A 47 10.63 3.26 -17.82
CA GLU A 47 10.94 2.69 -16.49
C GLU A 47 9.80 2.96 -15.50
N LEU A 48 9.29 4.18 -15.45
CA LEU A 48 8.13 4.55 -14.62
C LEU A 48 6.85 3.80 -15.03
N GLN A 49 6.60 3.62 -16.33
CA GLN A 49 5.44 2.85 -16.78
C GLN A 49 5.54 1.38 -16.39
N ILE A 50 6.71 0.75 -16.58
CA ILE A 50 6.93 -0.65 -16.20
C ILE A 50 6.76 -0.81 -14.69
N LEU A 51 7.33 0.10 -13.91
CA LEU A 51 7.20 0.09 -12.46
C LEU A 51 5.73 0.26 -12.03
N ASN A 52 5.01 1.20 -12.64
CA ASN A 52 3.61 1.44 -12.33
C ASN A 52 2.74 0.22 -12.70
N VAL A 53 2.95 -0.38 -13.88
CA VAL A 53 2.22 -1.60 -14.29
C VAL A 53 2.53 -2.77 -13.35
N ASN A 54 3.79 -2.99 -13.00
CA ASN A 54 4.16 -4.07 -12.08
C ASN A 54 3.61 -3.85 -10.67
N CYS A 55 3.66 -2.61 -10.17
CA CYS A 55 3.09 -2.25 -8.87
C CYS A 55 1.57 -2.39 -8.88
N MET A 56 0.88 -1.94 -9.93
CA MET A 56 -0.57 -2.12 -10.08
C MET A 56 -0.94 -3.61 -10.12
N TYR A 57 -0.37 -4.34 -11.07
CA TYR A 57 -0.81 -5.69 -11.38
C TYR A 57 -0.49 -6.67 -10.26
N ASN A 58 0.76 -6.69 -9.79
CA ASN A 58 1.19 -7.66 -8.78
C ASN A 58 0.83 -7.19 -7.37
N TYR A 59 1.16 -5.95 -7.02
CA TYR A 59 1.03 -5.48 -5.64
C TYR A 59 -0.40 -5.06 -5.31
N ALA A 60 -0.99 -4.16 -6.12
CA ALA A 60 -2.31 -3.63 -5.81
C ALA A 60 -3.43 -4.66 -6.01
N THR A 61 -3.42 -5.43 -7.10
CA THR A 61 -4.54 -6.35 -7.39
C THR A 61 -4.50 -7.67 -6.61
N ILE A 62 -3.31 -8.20 -6.32
CA ILE A 62 -3.18 -9.56 -5.77
C ILE A 62 -2.67 -9.53 -4.34
N VAL A 63 -1.52 -8.89 -4.10
CA VAL A 63 -0.83 -9.02 -2.81
C VAL A 63 -1.53 -8.22 -1.70
N VAL A 64 -1.93 -6.97 -1.95
CA VAL A 64 -2.63 -6.15 -0.94
C VAL A 64 -3.94 -6.80 -0.49
N PRO A 65 -4.86 -7.21 -1.37
CA PRO A 65 -6.13 -7.80 -0.95
C PRO A 65 -5.94 -9.15 -0.27
N ALA A 66 -5.01 -9.98 -0.76
CA ALA A 66 -4.71 -11.27 -0.14
C ALA A 66 -4.16 -11.10 1.29
N ASN A 67 -3.19 -10.20 1.49
CA ASN A 67 -2.65 -9.90 2.81
C ASN A 67 -3.74 -9.33 3.72
N GLN A 68 -4.50 -8.33 3.25
CA GLN A 68 -5.61 -7.77 4.02
C GLN A 68 -6.56 -8.86 4.51
N TRP A 69 -7.01 -9.74 3.61
CA TRP A 69 -7.98 -10.78 3.93
C TRP A 69 -7.42 -11.78 4.94
N LEU A 70 -6.21 -12.31 4.68
CA LEU A 70 -5.55 -13.27 5.57
C LEU A 70 -5.36 -12.70 6.98
N PHE A 71 -4.76 -11.51 7.09
CA PHE A 71 -4.46 -10.91 8.39
C PHE A 71 -5.73 -10.43 9.10
N SER A 72 -6.76 -9.99 8.40
CA SER A 72 -8.04 -9.63 9.03
C SER A 72 -8.72 -10.84 9.66
N ILE A 73 -8.74 -11.99 8.97
CA ILE A 73 -9.29 -13.24 9.49
C ILE A 73 -8.50 -13.70 10.71
N TRP A 74 -7.16 -13.72 10.60
CA TRP A 74 -6.30 -14.08 11.72
C TRP A 74 -6.52 -13.18 12.94
N CYS A 75 -6.67 -11.87 12.72
CA CYS A 75 -6.97 -10.93 13.78
C CYS A 75 -8.28 -11.27 14.51
N VAL A 76 -9.35 -11.57 13.77
CA VAL A 76 -10.66 -11.95 14.34
C VAL A 76 -10.52 -13.21 15.22
N TYR A 77 -9.81 -14.23 14.74
CA TYR A 77 -9.54 -15.45 15.53
C TYR A 77 -8.68 -15.19 16.76
N CYS A 78 -7.66 -14.35 16.67
CA CYS A 78 -6.83 -13.98 17.82
C CYS A 78 -7.65 -13.22 18.88
N ILE A 79 -8.52 -12.27 18.48
CA ILE A 79 -9.40 -11.55 19.41
C ILE A 79 -10.39 -12.52 20.05
N TYR A 80 -11.01 -13.41 19.26
CA TYR A 80 -11.90 -14.43 19.81
C TYR A 80 -11.18 -15.37 20.79
N GLY A 81 -9.97 -15.81 20.44
CA GLY A 81 -9.14 -16.65 21.30
C GLY A 81 -8.75 -15.95 22.60
N PHE A 82 -8.49 -14.64 22.57
CA PHE A 82 -8.27 -13.85 23.79
C PHE A 82 -9.51 -13.83 24.71
N ILE A 83 -10.72 -13.79 24.14
CA ILE A 83 -11.97 -13.74 24.91
C ILE A 83 -12.32 -15.11 25.50
N LYS A 84 -12.08 -16.21 24.78
CA LYS A 84 -12.51 -17.56 25.19
C LYS A 84 -11.43 -18.39 25.90
N LEU A 85 -10.15 -18.11 25.70
CA LEU A 85 -9.07 -18.87 26.34
C LEU A 85 -8.66 -18.22 27.65
N ASP A 86 -8.33 -19.03 28.65
CA ASP A 86 -7.80 -18.56 29.93
C ASP A 86 -6.27 -18.73 30.03
N GLY A 87 -5.67 -17.94 30.92
CA GLY A 87 -4.26 -18.07 31.30
C GLY A 87 -3.28 -17.57 30.22
N PRO A 88 -2.10 -18.19 30.09
CA PRO A 88 -1.02 -17.66 29.24
C PRO A 88 -1.38 -17.64 27.75
N PHE A 89 -2.28 -18.53 27.30
CA PHE A 89 -2.73 -18.56 25.92
C PHE A 89 -3.56 -17.33 25.53
N ALA A 90 -4.37 -16.79 26.45
CA ALA A 90 -5.12 -15.56 26.22
C ALA A 90 -4.18 -14.37 25.99
N PHE A 91 -3.09 -14.30 26.77
CA PHE A 91 -2.09 -13.26 26.60
C PHE A 91 -1.37 -13.36 25.24
N ILE A 92 -1.01 -14.57 24.82
CA ILE A 92 -0.37 -14.81 23.51
C ILE A 92 -1.29 -14.38 22.36
N THR A 93 -2.57 -14.76 22.41
CA THR A 93 -3.55 -14.38 21.37
C THR A 93 -3.83 -12.88 21.36
N PHE A 94 -3.87 -12.23 22.53
CA PHE A 94 -3.97 -10.77 22.64
C PHE A 94 -2.80 -10.05 21.98
N VAL A 95 -1.55 -10.43 22.32
CA VAL A 95 -0.36 -9.82 21.73
C VAL A 95 -0.34 -10.03 20.21
N ALA A 96 -0.69 -11.23 19.75
CA ALA A 96 -0.81 -11.52 18.31
C ALA A 96 -1.85 -10.62 17.63
N ALA A 97 -3.03 -10.43 18.23
CA ALA A 97 -4.07 -9.55 17.70
C ALA A 97 -3.58 -8.10 17.58
N VAL A 98 -2.90 -7.58 18.62
CA VAL A 98 -2.35 -6.22 18.63
C VAL A 98 -1.29 -6.04 17.54
N LEU A 99 -0.38 -7.01 17.38
CA LEU A 99 0.66 -6.96 16.34
C LEU A 99 0.05 -6.96 14.92
N ILE A 100 -0.95 -7.82 14.70
CA ILE A 100 -1.65 -7.91 13.40
C ILE A 100 -2.42 -6.62 13.09
N LEU A 101 -3.12 -6.05 14.06
CA LEU A 101 -3.82 -4.76 13.91
C LEU A 101 -2.83 -3.64 13.58
N THR A 102 -1.73 -3.56 14.32
CA THR A 102 -0.69 -2.56 14.10
C THR A 102 -0.09 -2.70 12.69
N TYR A 103 0.20 -3.93 12.26
CA TYR A 103 0.67 -4.21 10.90
C TYR A 103 -0.31 -3.71 9.84
N LEU A 104 -1.60 -4.02 9.98
CA LEU A 104 -2.62 -3.62 9.00
C LEU A 104 -2.78 -2.09 8.94
N ILE A 105 -2.78 -1.42 10.09
CA ILE A 105 -2.81 0.05 10.18
C ILE A 105 -1.61 0.67 9.45
N VAL A 106 -0.40 0.17 9.71
CA VAL A 106 0.82 0.65 9.08
C VAL A 106 0.79 0.39 7.58
N MET A 107 0.41 -0.81 7.15
CA MET A 107 0.33 -1.19 5.74
C MET A 107 -0.59 -0.25 4.97
N PHE A 108 -1.83 -0.03 5.45
CA PHE A 108 -2.77 0.88 4.78
C PHE A 108 -2.32 2.34 4.82
N SER A 109 -1.68 2.77 5.90
CA SER A 109 -1.12 4.12 6.00
C SER A 109 -0.02 4.36 4.97
N VAL A 110 0.88 3.40 4.79
CA VAL A 110 1.96 3.45 3.78
C VAL A 110 1.36 3.47 2.37
N LEU A 111 0.39 2.61 2.09
CA LEU A 111 -0.30 2.57 0.79
C LEU A 111 -1.02 3.90 0.47
N ALA A 112 -1.68 4.50 1.45
CA ALA A 112 -2.30 5.83 1.30
C ALA A 112 -1.26 6.91 1.01
N GLN A 113 -0.10 6.87 1.69
CA GLN A 113 1.00 7.81 1.43
C GLN A 113 1.62 7.62 0.04
N VAL A 114 1.76 6.38 -0.45
CA VAL A 114 2.20 6.08 -1.83
C VAL A 114 1.27 6.74 -2.83
N GLN A 115 -0.05 6.60 -2.64
CA GLN A 115 -1.03 7.23 -3.52
C GLN A 115 -0.93 8.76 -3.48
N LEU A 116 -0.85 9.35 -2.29
CA LEU A 116 -0.74 10.80 -2.11
C LEU A 116 0.54 11.36 -2.76
N ARG A 117 1.69 10.72 -2.51
CA ARG A 117 2.98 11.12 -3.10
C ARG A 117 3.00 10.96 -4.62
N SER A 118 2.46 9.86 -5.15
CA SER A 118 2.39 9.67 -6.60
C SER A 118 1.54 10.74 -7.29
N THR A 119 0.44 11.15 -6.65
CA THR A 119 -0.44 12.23 -7.12
C THR A 119 0.27 13.59 -7.06
N GLN A 120 0.99 13.87 -5.96
CA GLN A 120 1.77 15.10 -5.82
C GLN A 120 2.88 15.23 -6.87
N VAL A 121 3.56 14.13 -7.21
CA VAL A 121 4.60 14.12 -8.25
C VAL A 121 3.99 14.49 -9.60
N LEU A 122 2.89 13.84 -10.00
CA LEU A 122 2.20 14.15 -11.26
C LEU A 122 1.69 15.59 -11.33
N ASN A 123 1.14 16.11 -10.23
CA ASN A 123 0.69 17.50 -10.15
C ASN A 123 1.87 18.49 -10.24
N SER A 124 3.00 18.18 -9.60
CA SER A 124 4.21 19.02 -9.65
C SER A 124 4.82 19.11 -11.04
N TRP A 125 4.67 18.04 -11.83
CA TRP A 125 5.05 18.05 -13.23
C TRP A 125 4.09 18.94 -14.00
N GLY A 126 2.77 18.77 -13.83
CA GLY A 126 1.70 19.52 -14.49
C GLY A 126 1.77 21.05 -14.40
N SER A 127 2.37 21.62 -13.35
CA SER A 127 2.45 23.06 -13.12
C SER A 127 3.51 23.80 -13.95
N GLN A 128 4.41 23.10 -14.66
CA GLN A 128 5.44 23.73 -15.49
C GLN A 128 4.93 24.05 -16.91
N ARG A 129 5.50 25.07 -17.58
CA ARG A 129 5.25 25.36 -19.00
C ARG A 129 5.74 24.17 -19.84
N GLN A 130 4.81 23.37 -20.32
CA GLN A 130 5.10 22.08 -20.94
C GLN A 130 4.89 22.07 -22.45
N SER A 131 5.76 21.34 -23.15
CA SER A 131 5.58 20.97 -24.55
C SER A 131 4.32 20.09 -24.73
N LEU A 132 3.74 20.08 -25.93
CA LEU A 132 2.58 19.23 -26.27
C LEU A 132 2.83 17.74 -25.99
N LEU A 133 4.07 17.27 -26.21
CA LEU A 133 4.48 15.89 -25.93
C LEU A 133 4.44 15.58 -24.43
N PHE A 134 4.89 16.51 -23.59
CA PHE A 134 4.88 16.34 -22.15
C PHE A 134 3.45 16.33 -21.58
N LYS A 135 2.55 17.15 -22.14
CA LYS A 135 1.11 17.10 -21.81
C LYS A 135 0.48 15.75 -22.16
N LYS A 136 0.82 15.17 -23.32
CA LYS A 136 0.37 13.83 -23.70
C LYS A 136 0.91 12.76 -22.74
N PHE A 137 2.16 12.88 -22.31
CA PHE A 137 2.79 12.02 -21.32
C PHE A 137 2.11 12.09 -19.94
N LEU A 138 1.78 13.28 -19.46
CA LEU A 138 1.07 13.42 -18.19
C LEU A 138 -0.32 12.80 -18.24
N ARG A 139 -0.99 12.86 -19.40
CA ARG A 139 -2.27 12.17 -19.60
C ARG A 139 -2.12 10.65 -19.62
N SER A 140 -1.00 10.11 -20.11
CA SER A 140 -0.78 8.65 -20.14
C SER A 140 -0.25 8.09 -18.82
N THR A 141 0.35 8.92 -17.98
CA THR A 141 0.90 8.52 -16.68
C THR A 141 -0.15 8.66 -15.59
N ARG A 142 -0.69 7.54 -15.11
CA ARG A 142 -1.70 7.55 -14.03
C ARG A 142 -1.02 7.52 -12.66
N SER A 143 -1.62 8.18 -11.68
CA SER A 143 -1.23 8.08 -10.27
C SER A 143 -1.25 6.62 -9.83
N ILE A 144 -0.34 6.24 -8.94
CA ILE A 144 -0.33 4.90 -8.36
C ILE A 144 -1.53 4.83 -7.40
N LYS A 145 -2.66 4.26 -7.87
CA LYS A 145 -3.85 3.97 -7.07
C LYS A 145 -3.89 2.49 -6.73
N ILE A 146 -3.80 2.18 -5.45
CA ILE A 146 -3.94 0.79 -4.99
C ILE A 146 -5.44 0.49 -4.86
N TYR A 147 -5.94 -0.39 -5.72
CA TYR A 147 -7.33 -0.84 -5.69
C TYR A 147 -7.45 -2.14 -4.91
N ILE A 148 -8.45 -2.22 -4.03
CA ILE A 148 -8.86 -3.47 -3.40
C ILE A 148 -10.06 -4.00 -4.18
N GLY A 149 -9.81 -4.97 -5.05
CA GLY A 149 -10.80 -5.48 -5.99
C GLY A 149 -11.24 -4.43 -7.02
N SER A 150 -12.49 -4.53 -7.48
CA SER A 150 -13.05 -3.62 -8.49
C SER A 150 -13.75 -2.39 -7.92
N PHE A 151 -13.92 -2.32 -6.60
CA PHE A 151 -14.92 -1.42 -5.97
C PHE A 151 -14.32 -0.33 -5.08
N TYR A 152 -13.14 -0.55 -4.48
CA TYR A 152 -12.58 0.39 -3.49
C TYR A 152 -11.12 0.73 -3.81
N PHE A 153 -10.74 1.99 -3.58
CA PHE A 153 -9.34 2.41 -3.56
C PHE A 153 -8.91 2.61 -2.11
N VAL A 154 -7.63 2.36 -1.81
CA VAL A 154 -7.08 2.58 -0.47
C VAL A 154 -7.03 4.08 -0.20
N ASP A 155 -7.89 4.54 0.71
CA ASP A 155 -7.88 5.90 1.25
C ASP A 155 -7.58 5.85 2.75
N HIS A 156 -7.32 7.01 3.37
CA HIS A 156 -7.16 7.13 4.82
C HIS A 156 -8.35 6.56 5.61
N GLY A 157 -9.56 6.62 5.03
CA GLY A 157 -10.76 6.01 5.62
C GLY A 157 -10.79 4.47 5.59
N MET A 158 -9.92 3.82 4.80
CA MET A 158 -9.92 2.37 4.67
C MET A 158 -9.53 1.66 5.98
N VAL A 159 -8.67 2.29 6.79
CA VAL A 159 -8.31 1.78 8.13
C VAL A 159 -9.55 1.68 9.01
N LEU A 160 -10.42 2.69 9.00
CA LEU A 160 -11.65 2.68 9.80
C LEU A 160 -12.64 1.61 9.31
N ASN A 161 -12.81 1.47 8.00
CA ASN A 161 -13.66 0.42 7.42
C ASN A 161 -13.15 -0.98 7.79
N MET A 162 -11.84 -1.15 7.80
CA MET A 162 -11.19 -2.41 8.13
C MET A 162 -11.31 -2.74 9.62
N LEU A 163 -11.14 -1.76 10.51
CA LEU A 163 -11.42 -1.91 11.95
C LEU A 163 -12.88 -2.25 12.22
N LYS A 164 -13.80 -1.59 11.51
CA LYS A 164 -15.24 -1.88 11.57
C LYS A 164 -15.54 -3.32 11.13
N PHE A 165 -14.93 -3.78 10.04
CA PHE A 165 -15.09 -5.16 9.58
C PHE A 165 -14.61 -6.18 10.62
N ILE A 166 -13.45 -5.94 11.24
CA ILE A 166 -12.93 -6.80 12.31
C ILE A 166 -13.90 -6.82 13.49
N SER A 167 -14.34 -5.65 13.98
CA SER A 167 -15.24 -5.58 15.13
C SER A 167 -16.58 -6.27 14.86
N GLU A 168 -17.21 -6.03 13.71
CA GLU A 168 -18.46 -6.68 13.31
C GLU A 168 -18.29 -8.21 13.20
N SER A 169 -17.19 -8.66 12.58
CA SER A 169 -16.90 -10.09 12.43
C SER A 169 -16.65 -10.77 13.78
N THR A 170 -15.91 -10.12 14.68
CA THR A 170 -15.69 -10.62 16.04
C THR A 170 -16.98 -10.69 16.83
N VAL A 171 -17.82 -9.64 16.80
CA VAL A 171 -19.12 -9.64 17.50
C VAL A 171 -20.01 -10.77 16.97
N ASN A 172 -20.10 -10.93 15.65
CA ASN A 172 -20.88 -12.01 15.05
C ASN A 172 -20.38 -13.39 15.51
N LEU A 173 -19.07 -13.59 15.60
CA LEU A 173 -18.48 -14.86 15.99
C LEU A 173 -18.71 -15.18 17.48
N ILE A 174 -18.81 -14.15 18.34
CA ILE A 174 -19.18 -14.27 19.75
C ILE A 174 -20.67 -14.56 19.91
N VAL A 175 -21.55 -13.87 19.18
CA VAL A 175 -23.01 -14.05 19.31
C VAL A 175 -23.46 -15.43 18.85
N VAL A 176 -22.79 -16.01 17.85
CA VAL A 176 -23.12 -17.34 17.31
C VAL A 176 -22.62 -18.49 18.20
N ASN A 177 -21.68 -18.26 19.14
CA ASN A 177 -21.04 -19.31 19.99
C ASN A 177 -21.15 -19.07 21.51
#